data_AF-A0A957NW61-F1
#
_entry.id   AF-A0A957NW61-F1
#
_cell.length_a   1.000
_cell.length_b   1.000
_cell.length_c   1.000
_cell.angle_alpha   90.00
_cell.angle_beta   90.00
_cell.angle_gamma   90.00
#
_symmetry.space_group_name_H-M   'P 1'
#
loop_
_entity.id
_entity.type
_entity.pdbx_description
1 polymer ?
#
loop_
_entity_poly.entity_id
_entity_poly.type
_entity_poly.pdbx_seq_one_letter_code
_entity_poly.pdbx_strand_id
1 'polypeptide(L)'
;MAEAQSWLRLDRKRLLGLGLLGLLTIGLVVTLGGGRQALTAMLAADWRLVGLAILIHYSGFAVRGDRWRRILRILGYQLPYLYTTNLLISGWFISALTPARAGDFVRIGLLHRPLHA
;
A
#
# COMPACT_ATOMS: atom_id res chain seq x y z
N MET A 1 15.02 -22.68 9.44
CA MET A 1 13.74 -22.12 8.93
C MET A 1 12.61 -22.04 9.98
N ALA A 2 12.75 -22.64 11.18
CA ALA A 2 11.73 -22.59 12.24
C ALA A 2 11.76 -21.30 13.12
N GLU A 3 12.90 -20.60 13.21
CA GLU A 3 13.03 -19.39 14.06
C GLU A 3 12.34 -18.13 13.51
N ALA A 4 12.12 -18.04 12.20
CA ALA A 4 11.49 -16.86 11.60
C ALA A 4 9.98 -16.76 11.90
N GLN A 5 9.33 -17.86 12.29
CA GLN A 5 7.89 -17.91 12.59
C GLN A 5 7.51 -17.33 13.97
N SER A 6 8.45 -17.21 14.91
CA SER A 6 8.16 -16.73 16.28
C SER A 6 7.91 -15.21 16.34
N TRP A 7 8.52 -14.43 15.45
CA TRP A 7 8.39 -12.97 15.38
C TRP A 7 7.06 -12.48 14.82
N LEU A 8 6.35 -13.34 14.07
CA LEU A 8 5.10 -13.01 13.35
C LEU A 8 3.83 -13.32 14.13
N ARG A 9 3.92 -13.78 15.39
CA ARG A 9 2.74 -13.99 16.22
C ARG A 9 2.16 -12.62 16.65
N LEU A 10 1.29 -12.10 15.80
CA LEU A 10 0.41 -10.96 16.06
C LEU A 10 -0.59 -11.36 17.15
N ASP A 11 -0.19 -11.16 18.40
CA ASP A 11 -1.05 -11.36 19.55
C ASP A 11 -2.26 -10.41 19.48
N ARG A 12 -3.45 -10.88 19.83
CA ARG A 12 -4.71 -10.12 19.80
C ARG A 12 -4.58 -8.80 20.57
N LYS A 13 -3.80 -8.79 21.66
CA LYS A 13 -3.53 -7.58 22.45
C LYS A 13 -2.71 -6.53 21.67
N ARG A 14 -1.76 -6.97 20.84
CA ARG A 14 -0.95 -6.08 19.99
C ARG A 14 -1.78 -5.53 18.83
N LEU A 15 -2.64 -6.34 18.23
CA LEU A 15 -3.58 -5.88 17.20
C LEU A 15 -4.53 -4.81 17.74
N LEU A 16 -5.08 -5.02 18.94
CA LEU A 16 -5.92 -4.04 19.62
C LEU A 16 -5.16 -2.75 19.94
N GLY A 17 -3.91 -2.86 20.42
CA GLY A 17 -3.05 -1.70 20.68
C GLY A 17 -2.75 -0.88 19.42
N LEU A 18 -2.45 -1.56 18.30
CA LEU A 18 -2.23 -0.91 17.00
C LEU A 18 -3.51 -0.24 16.47
N GLY A 19 -4.65 -0.90 16.62
CA GLY A 19 -5.96 -0.34 16.26
C GLY A 19 -6.29 0.90 17.08
N LEU A 20 -6.10 0.84 18.40
CA LEU A 20 -6.31 1.98 19.29
C LEU A 20 -5.37 3.15 18.95
N LEU A 21 -4.09 2.87 18.68
CA LEU A 21 -3.12 3.89 18.27
C LEU A 21 -3.51 4.53 16.93
N GLY A 22 -3.97 3.74 15.97
CA GLY A 22 -4.50 4.24 14.70
C GLY A 22 -5.71 5.15 14.89
N LEU A 23 -6.69 4.72 15.68
CA LEU A 23 -7.87 5.52 16.02
C LEU A 23 -7.51 6.82 16.76
N LEU A 24 -6.57 6.74 17.71
CA LEU A 24 -6.07 7.90 18.43
C LEU A 24 -5.37 8.88 17.47
N THR A 25 -4.56 8.38 16.54
CA THR A 25 -3.88 9.21 15.54
C THR A 25 -4.89 9.89 14.60
N ILE A 26 -5.90 9.16 14.10
CA ILE A 26 -6.96 9.73 13.28
C ILE A 26 -7.72 10.80 14.06
N GLY A 27 -8.11 10.50 15.30
CA GLY A 27 -8.80 11.44 16.17
C GLY A 27 -8.00 12.72 16.39
N LEU A 28 -6.70 12.58 16.67
CA LEU A 28 -5.79 13.71 16.87
C LEU A 28 -5.64 14.57 15.60
N VAL A 29 -5.51 13.94 14.43
CA VAL A 29 -5.42 14.65 13.14
C VAL A 29 -6.71 15.40 12.83
N VAL A 30 -7.88 14.80 13.10
CA VAL A 30 -9.18 15.44 12.86
C VAL A 30 -9.43 16.60 13.82
N THR A 31 -9.06 16.47 15.10
CA THR A 31 -9.29 17.50 16.10
C THR A 31 -8.29 18.66 15.99
N LEU A 32 -6.99 18.37 15.82
CA LEU A 32 -5.95 19.39 15.70
C LEU A 32 -5.84 19.97 14.29
N GLY A 33 -6.12 19.17 13.26
CA GLY A 33 -6.01 19.58 11.86
C GLY A 33 -7.26 20.27 11.30
N GLY A 34 -8.25 20.57 12.14
CA GLY A 34 -9.49 21.23 11.71
C GLY A 34 -10.28 20.37 10.71
N GLY A 35 -10.58 19.12 11.04
CA GLY A 35 -11.20 18.16 10.12
C GLY A 35 -12.50 18.65 9.47
N ARG A 36 -13.25 19.55 10.12
CA ARG A 36 -14.43 20.19 9.55
C ARG A 36 -14.08 21.13 8.37
N GLN A 37 -12.97 21.86 8.49
CA GLN A 37 -12.43 22.70 7.41
C GLN A 37 -11.89 21.85 6.25
N ALA A 38 -11.23 20.73 6.56
CA ALA A 38 -10.79 19.77 5.55
C ALA A 38 -11.97 19.18 4.76
N LEU A 39 -13.07 18.82 5.44
CA LEU A 39 -14.28 18.33 4.79
C LEU A 39 -14.94 19.40 3.91
N THR A 40 -15.07 20.64 4.39
CA THR A 40 -15.61 21.73 3.56
C THR A 40 -14.73 22.04 2.36
N ALA A 41 -13.40 21.98 2.52
CA ALA A 41 -12.46 22.17 1.43
C ALA A 41 -12.54 21.02 0.39
N MET A 42 -12.72 19.77 0.84
CA MET A 42 -12.98 18.64 -0.05
C MET A 42 -14.27 18.80 -0.84
N LEU A 43 -15.36 19.27 -0.21
CA LEU A 43 -16.65 19.47 -0.88
C LEU A 43 -16.61 20.65 -1.87
N ALA A 44 -15.80 21.67 -1.59
CA ALA A 44 -15.58 22.80 -2.47
C ALA A 44 -14.45 22.57 -3.51
N ALA A 45 -13.82 21.40 -3.51
CA ALA A 45 -12.67 21.12 -4.37
C ALA A 45 -13.09 21.02 -5.84
N ASP A 46 -12.25 21.56 -6.72
CA ASP A 46 -12.41 21.34 -8.16
C ASP A 46 -12.11 19.87 -8.50
N TRP A 47 -13.14 19.15 -8.92
CA TRP A 47 -13.05 17.73 -9.26
C TRP A 47 -12.07 17.43 -10.40
N ARG A 48 -11.78 18.42 -11.27
CA ARG A 48 -10.77 18.29 -12.32
C ARG A 48 -9.38 18.16 -11.73
N LEU A 49 -9.06 18.96 -10.71
CA LEU A 49 -7.79 18.90 -10.01
C LEU A 49 -7.67 17.60 -9.19
N VAL A 50 -8.77 17.15 -8.58
CA VAL A 50 -8.80 15.84 -7.90
C VAL A 50 -8.54 14.71 -8.89
N GLY A 51 -9.19 14.73 -10.06
CA GLY A 51 -8.94 13.78 -11.13
C GLY A 51 -7.50 13.79 -11.62
N LEU A 52 -6.91 14.98 -11.82
CA LEU A 52 -5.52 15.13 -12.21
C LEU A 52 -4.58 14.59 -11.12
N ALA A 53 -4.85 14.87 -9.85
CA ALA A 53 -4.07 14.35 -8.73
C ALA A 53 -4.10 12.81 -8.69
N ILE A 54 -5.27 12.20 -8.92
CA ILE A 54 -5.42 10.74 -9.03
C ILE A 54 -4.58 10.22 -10.20
N LEU A 55 -4.70 10.82 -11.39
CA LEU A 55 -3.94 10.40 -12.58
C LEU A 55 -2.43 10.48 -12.33
N ILE A 56 -1.95 11.59 -11.78
CA ILE A 56 -0.53 11.77 -11.44
C ILE A 56 -0.10 10.72 -10.41
N HIS A 57 -0.88 10.52 -9.35
CA HIS A 57 -0.58 9.55 -8.29
C HIS A 57 -0.43 8.12 -8.83
N TYR A 58 -1.40 7.68 -9.66
CA TYR A 58 -1.38 6.34 -10.24
C TYR A 58 -0.37 6.19 -11.39
N SER A 59 -0.06 7.25 -12.14
CA SER A 59 1.01 7.23 -13.14
C SER A 59 2.37 6.89 -12.52
N GLY A 60 2.61 7.30 -11.27
CA GLY A 60 3.81 6.91 -10.53
C GLY A 60 3.93 5.39 -10.35
N PHE A 61 2.80 4.68 -10.17
CA PHE A 61 2.81 3.21 -10.09
C PHE A 61 3.14 2.56 -11.43
N ALA A 62 2.66 3.13 -12.54
CA ALA A 62 3.00 2.69 -13.89
C ALA A 62 4.52 2.76 -14.14
N VAL A 63 5.15 3.90 -13.87
CA VAL A 63 6.60 4.06 -14.03
C VAL A 63 7.39 3.11 -13.11
N ARG A 64 6.93 2.94 -11.86
CA ARG A 64 7.55 1.99 -10.92
C ARG A 64 7.42 0.54 -11.39
N GLY A 65 6.28 0.16 -11.94
CA GLY A 65 6.02 -1.16 -12.51
C GLY A 65 6.96 -1.48 -13.67
N ASP A 66 7.16 -0.53 -14.58
CA ASP A 66 8.09 -0.69 -15.70
C ASP A 66 9.56 -0.78 -15.23
N ARG A 67 9.94 0.05 -14.25
CA ARG A 67 11.28 -0.03 -13.62
C ARG A 67 11.52 -1.39 -12.97
N TRP A 68 10.58 -1.89 -12.18
CA TRP A 68 10.68 -3.20 -11.53
C TRP A 68 10.72 -4.34 -12.55
N ARG A 69 9.90 -4.26 -13.60
CA ARG A 69 9.92 -5.22 -14.70
C ARG A 69 11.29 -5.26 -15.39
N ARG A 70 11.93 -4.10 -15.62
CA ARG A 70 13.30 -4.05 -16.17
C ARG A 70 14.31 -4.77 -15.29
N ILE A 71 14.27 -4.55 -13.96
CA ILE A 71 15.17 -5.21 -13.01
C ILE A 71 14.95 -6.73 -13.02
N LEU A 72 13.69 -7.18 -12.95
CA LEU A 72 13.37 -8.61 -12.96
C LEU A 72 13.80 -9.30 -14.27
N ARG A 73 13.72 -8.58 -15.40
CA ARG A 73 14.19 -9.08 -16.69
C ARG A 73 15.70 -9.30 -16.73
N ILE A 74 16.48 -8.39 -16.14
CA ILE A 74 17.93 -8.54 -16.02
C ILE A 74 18.29 -9.76 -15.16
N LEU A 75 17.44 -10.09 -14.18
CA LEU A 75 17.55 -11.28 -13.34
C LEU A 75 17.03 -12.57 -14.01
N GLY A 76 16.62 -12.51 -15.29
CA GLY A 76 16.12 -13.66 -16.05
C GLY A 76 14.62 -13.92 -15.97
N TYR A 77 13.85 -13.11 -15.22
CA TYR A 77 12.40 -13.26 -15.08
C TYR A 77 11.63 -12.41 -16.09
N GLN A 78 10.84 -13.04 -16.95
CA GLN A 78 9.97 -12.37 -17.92
C GLN A 78 8.55 -12.27 -17.36
N LEU A 79 8.23 -11.15 -16.68
CA LEU A 79 6.89 -10.90 -16.17
C LEU A 79 6.13 -9.86 -17.02
N PRO A 80 4.80 -10.01 -17.17
CA PRO A 80 3.98 -9.01 -17.82
C PRO A 80 3.95 -7.71 -16.99
N TYR A 81 3.87 -6.58 -17.71
CA TYR A 81 3.85 -5.25 -17.11
C TYR A 81 2.66 -5.04 -16.17
N LEU A 82 1.46 -5.48 -16.59
CA LEU A 82 0.25 -5.37 -15.77
C LEU A 82 0.36 -6.17 -14.48
N TYR A 83 0.95 -7.38 -14.53
CA TYR A 83 1.19 -8.19 -13.35
C TYR A 83 2.14 -7.50 -12.37
N THR A 84 3.27 -6.99 -12.87
CA THR A 84 4.27 -6.30 -12.03
C THR A 84 3.69 -5.02 -11.41
N THR A 85 2.88 -4.28 -12.16
CA THR A 85 2.25 -3.05 -11.68
C THR A 85 1.15 -3.34 -10.65
N ASN A 86 0.29 -4.33 -10.90
CA ASN A 86 -0.72 -4.77 -9.95
C ASN A 86 -0.09 -5.30 -8.65
N LEU A 87 1.01 -6.06 -8.75
CA LEU A 87 1.79 -6.52 -7.60
C LEU A 87 2.25 -5.35 -6.71
N LEU A 88 2.73 -4.27 -7.32
CA LEU A 88 3.17 -3.08 -6.58
C LEU A 88 2.00 -2.31 -5.95
N ILE A 89 0.88 -2.17 -6.67
CA ILE A 89 -0.34 -1.53 -6.19
C ILE A 89 -0.91 -2.32 -5.01
N SER A 90 -1.08 -3.64 -5.15
CA SER A 90 -1.58 -4.50 -4.08
C SER A 90 -0.66 -4.49 -2.87
N GLY A 91 0.66 -4.58 -3.05
CA GLY A 91 1.62 -4.48 -1.95
C GLY A 91 1.58 -3.11 -1.25
N TRP A 92 1.39 -2.02 -2.00
CA TRP A 92 1.22 -0.69 -1.40
C TRP A 92 -0.10 -0.59 -0.62
N PHE A 93 -1.21 -1.05 -1.21
CA PHE A 93 -2.52 -1.04 -0.58
C PHE A 93 -2.53 -1.82 0.73
N ILE A 94 -1.97 -3.03 0.72
CA ILE A 94 -1.88 -3.85 1.93
C ILE A 94 -0.97 -3.20 2.95
N SER A 95 0.15 -2.58 2.53
CA SER A 95 1.02 -1.83 3.45
C SER A 95 0.33 -0.61 4.07
N ALA A 96 -0.63 0.00 3.37
CA ALA A 96 -1.42 1.11 3.89
C ALA A 96 -2.51 0.63 4.87
N LEU A 97 -3.10 -0.53 4.61
CA LEU A 97 -4.15 -1.11 5.44
C LEU A 97 -3.62 -1.85 6.67
N THR A 98 -2.44 -2.44 6.56
CA THR A 98 -1.83 -3.25 7.62
C THR A 98 -0.74 -2.48 8.35
N PRO A 99 -0.70 -2.55 9.69
CA PRO A 99 0.44 -2.02 10.43
C PRO A 99 1.72 -2.79 10.06
N ALA A 100 2.86 -2.10 10.13
CA ALA A 100 4.21 -2.64 9.90
C ALA A 100 4.58 -3.03 8.45
N ARG A 101 3.99 -2.39 7.42
CA ARG A 101 4.36 -2.59 5.99
C ARG A 101 4.26 -4.05 5.53
N ALA A 102 3.24 -4.78 5.99
CA ALA A 102 3.10 -6.21 5.66
C ALA A 102 2.85 -6.50 4.16
N GLY A 103 2.69 -5.46 3.32
CA GLY A 103 2.56 -5.64 1.88
C GLY A 103 3.81 -6.20 1.19
N ASP A 104 4.99 -6.13 1.82
CA ASP A 104 6.17 -6.81 1.28
C ASP A 104 6.06 -8.34 1.38
N PHE A 105 5.38 -8.87 2.40
CA PHE A 105 5.07 -10.31 2.47
C PHE A 105 4.15 -10.75 1.33
N VAL A 106 3.21 -9.89 0.93
CA VAL A 106 2.32 -10.19 -0.20
C VAL A 106 3.09 -10.16 -1.52
N ARG A 107 4.03 -9.23 -1.68
CA ARG A 107 4.90 -9.22 -2.87
C ARG A 107 5.73 -10.50 -2.98
N ILE A 108 6.31 -10.94 -1.87
CA ILE A 108 7.08 -12.19 -1.80
C ILE A 108 6.17 -13.39 -2.07
N GLY A 109 4.99 -13.45 -1.47
CA GLY A 109 4.04 -14.56 -1.64
C GLY A 109 3.51 -14.68 -3.08
N LEU A 110 3.18 -13.55 -3.72
CA LEU A 110 2.70 -13.52 -5.10
C LEU A 110 3.81 -13.86 -6.10
N LEU A 111 5.06 -13.45 -5.86
CA LEU A 111 6.21 -13.86 -6.68
C LEU A 111 6.53 -15.36 -6.53
N HIS A 112 6.27 -15.95 -5.36
CA HIS A 112 6.51 -17.39 -5.12
C HIS A 112 5.44 -18.29 -5.77
N ARG A 113 4.23 -17.75 -6.01
CA ARG A 113 3.19 -18.39 -6.82
C ARG A 113 2.77 -17.46 -7.96
N PRO A 114 3.53 -17.42 -9.07
CA PRO A 114 3.04 -16.78 -10.29
C PRO A 114 1.74 -17.49 -10.67
N LEU A 115 0.62 -16.78 -10.57
CA LEU A 115 -0.66 -17.27 -11.06
C LEU A 115 -0.47 -17.53 -12.56
N HIS A 116 -0.43 -18.79 -12.95
CA HIS A 116 -0.58 -19.19 -14.33
C HIS A 116 -2.01 -18.87 -14.76
N ALA A 117 -2.20 -17.73 -15.42
CA ALA A 117 -3.25 -17.44 -16.39
C ALA A 117 -2.88 -16.17 -17.17
#